data_AF-A0A973F6C2-F1
#
_entry.id   AF-A0A973F6C2-F1
#
_cell.length_a   1.000
_cell.length_b   1.000
_cell.length_c   1.000
_cell.angle_alpha   90.00
_cell.angle_beta   90.00
_cell.angle_gamma   90.00
#
_symmetry.space_group_name_H-M   'P 1'
#
loop_
_entity.id
_entity.type
_entity.pdbx_description
1 polymer ?
#
loop_
_entity_poly.entity_id
_entity_poly.type
_entity_poly.pdbx_seq_one_letter_code
_entity_poly.pdbx_strand_id
1 'polypeptide(L)'
;MRDTYMIDENSFIDHLRLCEDREWAEKYFNLIAEVINITGLQSTDPRIVTSVIRGNVYFPVSVNNRYVLVSSKKHYGAYITCQRQLSDRTDLHLGVWFDFKQLSSEKANGDIPPVMVAVDENLNIPQELRGSIYGWNRTLLIETRRAKASPYRKYHNLYVYKAAKDLDYRSAVFNLVFG
;
A
#
# COMPACT_ATOMS: atom_id res chain seq x y z
N MET A 1 -20.69 4.51 11.82
CA MET A 1 -19.25 4.28 11.55
C MET A 1 -18.71 5.63 11.06
N ARG A 2 -18.08 6.41 11.96
CA ARG A 2 -17.70 7.81 11.71
C ARG A 2 -16.50 7.89 10.77
N ASP A 3 -16.48 8.89 9.89
CA ASP A 3 -15.49 9.09 8.81
C ASP A 3 -14.06 8.94 9.30
N THR A 4 -13.49 7.75 9.06
CA THR A 4 -12.12 7.39 9.45
C THR A 4 -11.11 7.77 8.38
N TYR A 5 -11.57 8.13 7.18
CA TYR A 5 -10.74 8.42 6.02
C TYR A 5 -10.78 9.91 5.70
N MET A 6 -9.63 10.47 5.34
CA MET A 6 -9.49 11.88 5.04
C MET A 6 -8.98 12.08 3.61
N ILE A 7 -9.59 13.02 2.90
CA ILE A 7 -9.42 13.17 1.44
C ILE A 7 -8.83 14.52 1.05
N ASP A 8 -8.73 15.48 1.97
CA ASP A 8 -8.17 16.80 1.72
C ASP A 8 -6.65 16.87 1.96
N GLU A 9 -6.05 17.96 1.50
CA GLU A 9 -4.60 18.19 1.55
C GLU A 9 -4.10 18.46 2.96
N ASN A 10 -4.83 19.24 3.75
CA ASN A 10 -4.43 19.59 5.11
C ASN A 10 -4.37 18.33 5.97
N SER A 11 -5.38 17.47 5.86
CA SER A 11 -5.41 16.16 6.50
C SER A 11 -4.23 15.27 6.12
N PHE A 12 -3.81 15.31 4.85
CA PHE A 12 -2.60 14.61 4.38
C PHE A 12 -1.33 15.19 5.02
N ILE A 13 -1.15 16.50 4.99
CA ILE A 13 -0.01 17.21 5.60
C ILE A 13 0.07 16.95 7.11
N ASP A 14 -1.06 17.03 7.80
CA ASP A 14 -1.16 16.74 9.23
C ASP A 14 -0.76 15.30 9.54
N HIS A 15 -1.05 14.35 8.65
CA HIS A 15 -0.65 12.95 8.82
C HIS A 15 0.80 12.69 8.48
N LEU A 16 1.41 13.46 7.57
CA LEU A 16 2.85 13.39 7.35
C LEU A 16 3.63 13.78 8.61
N ARG A 17 3.11 14.68 9.45
CA ARG A 17 3.71 15.01 10.76
C ARG A 17 3.72 13.83 11.74
N LEU A 18 2.97 12.77 11.46
CA LEU A 18 2.97 11.55 12.27
C LEU A 18 4.01 10.52 11.79
N CYS A 19 4.65 10.75 10.63
CA CYS A 19 5.80 9.97 10.20
C CYS A 19 6.97 10.17 11.16
N GLU A 20 7.86 9.18 11.21
CA GLU A 20 9.05 9.21 12.08
C GLU A 20 9.98 10.35 11.71
N ASP A 21 10.41 10.37 10.45
CA ASP A 21 11.24 11.41 9.88
C ASP A 21 11.03 11.50 8.35
N ARG A 22 11.76 12.44 7.75
CA ARG A 22 11.76 12.65 6.30
C ARG A 22 12.27 11.44 5.52
N GLU A 23 13.32 10.78 6.01
CA GLU A 23 13.95 9.66 5.29
C GLU A 23 12.99 8.48 5.19
N TRP A 24 12.33 8.15 6.30
CA TRP A 24 11.29 7.13 6.34
C TRP A 24 10.13 7.48 5.41
N ALA A 25 9.65 8.73 5.45
CA ALA A 25 8.58 9.18 4.57
C ALA A 25 8.97 9.05 3.08
N GLU A 26 10.19 9.44 2.70
CA GLU A 26 10.69 9.28 1.33
C GLU A 26 10.72 7.80 0.90
N LYS A 27 11.28 6.92 1.74
CA LYS A 27 11.32 5.48 1.48
C LYS A 27 9.92 4.91 1.27
N TYR A 28 8.96 5.26 2.13
CA TYR A 28 7.59 4.76 2.02
C TYR A 28 6.88 5.31 0.77
N PHE A 29 7.03 6.60 0.46
CA PHE A 29 6.43 7.18 -0.75
C PHE A 29 7.06 6.64 -2.04
N ASN A 30 8.32 6.22 -2.01
CA ASN A 30 8.93 5.47 -3.11
C ASN A 30 8.29 4.09 -3.30
N LEU A 31 7.90 3.40 -2.22
CA LEU A 31 7.12 2.15 -2.34
C LEU A 31 5.73 2.38 -2.93
N ILE A 32 5.04 3.47 -2.56
CA ILE A 32 3.77 3.85 -3.22
C ILE A 32 4.00 4.10 -4.71
N ALA A 33 5.06 4.83 -5.07
CA ALA A 33 5.41 5.10 -6.46
C ALA A 33 5.68 3.81 -7.24
N GLU A 34 6.33 2.82 -6.62
CA GLU A 34 6.56 1.50 -7.21
C GLU A 34 5.25 0.76 -7.47
N VAL A 35 4.31 0.75 -6.52
CA VAL A 35 2.95 0.19 -6.74
C VAL A 35 2.29 0.83 -7.95
N ILE A 36 2.32 2.17 -8.03
CA ILE A 36 1.71 2.90 -9.15
C ILE A 36 2.39 2.55 -10.47
N ASN A 37 3.72 2.46 -10.49
CA ASN A 37 4.49 2.15 -11.70
C ASN A 37 4.26 0.71 -12.19
N ILE A 38 4.24 -0.27 -11.28
CA ILE A 38 4.00 -1.68 -11.62
C ILE A 38 2.59 -1.89 -12.14
N THR A 39 1.60 -1.27 -11.50
CA THR A 39 0.20 -1.44 -11.88
C THR A 39 -0.19 -0.59 -13.10
N GLY A 40 0.55 0.49 -13.38
CA GLY A 40 0.26 1.45 -14.44
C GLY A 40 -1.00 2.29 -14.19
N LEU A 41 -1.58 2.21 -12.99
CA LEU A 41 -2.88 2.82 -12.67
C LEU A 41 -2.71 4.33 -12.43
N GLN A 42 -3.46 5.12 -13.19
CA GLN A 42 -3.52 6.57 -13.01
C GLN A 42 -4.35 6.93 -11.77
N SER A 43 -4.16 8.14 -11.21
CA SER A 43 -4.94 8.57 -10.03
C SER A 43 -6.45 8.52 -10.28
N THR A 44 -6.90 8.80 -11.51
CA THR A 44 -8.31 8.75 -11.91
C THR A 44 -8.85 7.34 -12.10
N ASP A 45 -7.99 6.31 -12.12
CA ASP A 45 -8.40 4.94 -12.32
C ASP A 45 -9.20 4.43 -11.11
N PRO A 46 -10.42 3.89 -11.31
CA PRO A 46 -11.28 3.47 -10.22
C PRO A 46 -10.73 2.29 -9.40
N ARG A 47 -9.68 1.62 -9.88
CA ARG A 47 -9.09 0.44 -9.25
C ARG A 47 -8.07 0.77 -8.18
N ILE A 48 -7.39 1.91 -8.25
CA ILE A 48 -6.39 2.31 -7.25
C ILE A 48 -6.98 3.28 -6.22
N VAL A 49 -6.62 3.06 -4.96
CA VAL A 49 -7.00 3.94 -3.85
C VAL A 49 -5.79 4.10 -2.94
N THR A 50 -5.16 5.27 -2.96
CA THR A 50 -4.35 5.77 -1.84
C THR A 50 -5.28 6.42 -0.82
N SER A 51 -5.09 6.18 0.48
CA SER A 51 -5.95 6.75 1.53
C SER A 51 -5.13 7.33 2.68
N VAL A 52 -5.76 8.16 3.50
CA VAL A 52 -5.25 8.60 4.80
C VAL A 52 -6.22 8.15 5.88
N ILE A 53 -5.76 7.38 6.86
CA ILE A 53 -6.59 6.89 7.97
C ILE A 53 -6.35 7.77 9.20
N ARG A 54 -7.41 8.42 9.68
CA ARG A 54 -7.39 9.33 10.83
C ARG A 54 -6.78 8.68 12.07
N GLY A 55 -5.83 9.38 12.69
CA GLY A 55 -5.23 8.99 13.97
C GLY A 55 -4.22 7.85 13.85
N ASN A 56 -3.82 7.51 12.62
CA ASN A 56 -2.79 6.51 12.36
C ASN A 56 -1.82 7.03 11.30
N VAL A 57 -0.58 6.56 11.30
CA VAL A 57 0.44 6.93 10.27
C VAL A 57 0.19 6.14 8.97
N TYR A 58 -1.02 5.63 8.78
CA TYR A 58 -1.34 4.70 7.73
C TYR A 58 -1.71 5.46 6.46
N PHE A 59 -0.82 5.33 5.48
CA PHE A 59 -1.06 5.68 4.09
C PHE A 59 -1.27 4.40 3.28
N PRO A 60 -2.37 3.64 3.51
CA PRO A 60 -2.58 2.41 2.81
C PRO A 60 -2.83 2.67 1.33
N VAL A 61 -2.34 1.74 0.53
CA VAL A 61 -2.63 1.66 -0.90
C VAL A 61 -3.45 0.40 -1.11
N SER A 62 -4.59 0.54 -1.75
CA SER A 62 -5.43 -0.56 -2.20
C SER A 62 -5.46 -0.63 -3.72
N VAL A 63 -5.46 -1.86 -4.23
CA VAL A 63 -5.79 -2.17 -5.62
C VAL A 63 -7.03 -3.06 -5.60
N ASN A 64 -8.10 -2.59 -6.24
CA ASN A 64 -9.42 -3.18 -6.19
C ASN A 64 -9.91 -3.39 -4.74
N ASN A 65 -10.05 -4.63 -4.29
CA ASN A 65 -10.65 -4.98 -3.00
C ASN A 65 -9.63 -5.22 -1.89
N ARG A 66 -8.33 -5.10 -2.16
CA ARG A 66 -7.27 -5.45 -1.20
C ARG A 66 -6.31 -4.31 -0.99
N TYR A 67 -5.89 -4.15 0.26
CA TYR A 67 -4.64 -3.45 0.55
C TYR A 67 -3.50 -4.18 -0.14
N VAL A 68 -2.56 -3.44 -0.71
CA VAL A 68 -1.36 -3.98 -1.34
C VAL A 68 -0.08 -3.47 -0.70
N LEU A 69 -0.18 -2.34 0.02
CA LEU A 69 0.88 -1.71 0.80
C LEU A 69 0.23 -0.96 1.96
N VAL A 70 0.73 -1.17 3.19
CA VAL A 70 0.27 -0.45 4.39
C VAL A 70 1.47 -0.20 5.30
N SER A 71 1.68 1.03 5.76
CA SER A 71 2.71 1.35 6.76
C SER A 71 2.33 0.79 8.14
N SER A 72 3.31 0.57 9.01
CA SER A 72 3.08 0.10 10.38
C SER A 72 3.70 1.03 11.42
N LYS A 73 2.88 1.54 12.35
CA LYS A 73 3.36 2.38 13.47
C LYS A 73 3.98 1.53 14.58
N LYS A 74 3.54 0.28 14.74
CA LYS A 74 4.01 -0.61 15.81
C LYS A 74 5.40 -1.17 15.56
N HIS A 75 5.81 -1.27 14.30
CA HIS A 75 7.01 -2.01 13.89
C HIS A 75 7.90 -1.22 12.92
N TYR A 76 7.61 0.07 12.71
CA TYR A 76 8.35 1.00 11.84
C TYR A 76 8.59 0.57 10.38
N GLY A 77 8.07 -0.58 9.94
CA GLY A 77 8.20 -1.06 8.55
C GLY A 77 6.94 -0.85 7.71
N ALA A 78 6.60 -1.88 6.93
CA ALA A 78 5.38 -1.91 6.13
C ALA A 78 4.83 -3.34 6.03
N TYR A 79 3.64 -3.47 5.45
CA TYR A 79 3.04 -4.73 5.07
C TYR A 79 2.75 -4.72 3.58
N ILE A 80 3.16 -5.78 2.89
CA ILE A 80 2.94 -5.96 1.46
C ILE A 80 2.11 -7.20 1.21
N THR A 81 1.33 -7.19 0.12
CA THR A 81 0.49 -8.34 -0.25
C THR A 81 1.23 -9.27 -1.19
N CYS A 82 1.38 -10.52 -0.79
CA CYS A 82 2.00 -11.59 -1.57
C CYS A 82 1.02 -12.76 -1.71
N GLN A 83 1.24 -13.64 -2.69
CA GLN A 83 0.43 -14.85 -2.79
C GLN A 83 0.70 -15.76 -1.58
N ARG A 84 -0.33 -16.50 -1.14
CA ARG A 84 -0.28 -17.39 0.03
C ARG A 84 0.92 -18.35 0.01
N GLN A 85 1.27 -18.87 -1.16
CA GLN A 85 2.36 -19.84 -1.34
C GLN A 85 3.71 -19.31 -0.83
N LEU A 86 3.88 -17.99 -0.77
CA LEU A 86 5.08 -17.38 -0.23
C LEU A 86 5.13 -17.44 1.30
N SER A 87 3.99 -17.44 2.00
CA SER A 87 3.97 -17.61 3.47
C SER A 87 4.35 -19.01 3.92
N ASP A 88 4.24 -19.99 3.03
CA ASP A 88 4.55 -21.39 3.34
C ASP A 88 6.05 -21.69 3.18
N ARG A 89 6.83 -20.71 2.69
CA ARG A 89 8.29 -20.78 2.56
C ARG A 89 8.96 -20.51 3.91
N THR A 90 9.37 -21.58 4.59
CA THR A 90 10.02 -21.51 5.91
C THR A 90 11.39 -20.83 5.88
N ASP A 91 12.07 -20.83 4.74
CA ASP A 91 13.37 -20.18 4.53
C ASP A 91 13.31 -18.64 4.53
N LEU A 92 12.12 -18.06 4.31
CA LEU A 92 11.94 -16.61 4.24
C LEU A 92 11.54 -15.99 5.58
N HIS A 93 11.22 -16.79 6.60
CA HIS A 93 10.82 -16.34 7.95
C HIS A 93 9.78 -15.19 7.95
N LEU A 94 8.76 -15.28 7.08
CA LEU A 94 7.81 -14.19 6.89
C LEU A 94 6.81 -14.08 8.03
N GLY A 95 6.74 -12.89 8.64
CA GLY A 95 5.67 -12.54 9.58
C GLY A 95 4.38 -12.24 8.83
N VAL A 96 3.44 -13.19 8.81
CA VAL A 96 2.09 -12.95 8.26
C VAL A 96 1.31 -12.04 9.20
N TRP A 97 0.88 -10.89 8.71
CA TRP A 97 0.11 -9.90 9.47
C TRP A 97 -1.40 -10.05 9.28
N PHE A 98 -1.83 -10.36 8.05
CA PHE A 98 -3.25 -10.41 7.73
C PHE A 98 -3.58 -11.41 6.64
N ASP A 99 -4.62 -12.20 6.88
CA ASP A 99 -5.21 -13.12 5.92
C ASP A 99 -6.42 -12.47 5.25
N PHE A 100 -6.36 -12.32 3.92
CA PHE A 100 -7.52 -11.84 3.20
C PHE A 100 -8.61 -12.91 3.17
N LYS A 101 -9.85 -12.49 3.42
CA LYS A 101 -11.00 -13.34 3.15
C LYS A 101 -11.12 -13.59 1.65
N GLN A 102 -11.52 -14.81 1.31
CA GLN A 102 -11.83 -15.18 -0.06
C GLN A 102 -13.05 -14.40 -0.56
N LEU A 103 -12.91 -13.75 -1.71
CA LEU A 103 -13.98 -13.01 -2.38
C LEU A 103 -14.95 -13.98 -3.06
N SER A 104 -16.18 -13.54 -3.32
CA SER A 104 -17.18 -14.39 -3.97
C SER A 104 -16.74 -14.90 -5.35
N SER A 105 -16.03 -14.07 -6.13
CA SER A 105 -15.46 -14.47 -7.43
C SER A 105 -14.34 -15.51 -7.30
N GLU A 106 -13.59 -15.50 -6.19
CA GLU A 106 -12.51 -16.45 -5.93
C GLU A 106 -13.05 -17.81 -5.52
N LYS A 107 -14.14 -17.84 -4.73
CA LYS A 107 -14.82 -19.08 -4.36
C LYS A 107 -15.28 -19.88 -5.57
N ALA A 108 -15.80 -19.20 -6.59
CA ALA A 108 -16.25 -19.83 -7.83
C ALA A 108 -15.11 -20.50 -8.61
N ASN A 109 -13.89 -19.98 -8.49
CA ASN A 109 -12.71 -20.44 -9.24
C ASN A 109 -11.77 -21.34 -8.42
N GLY A 110 -12.01 -21.51 -7.11
CA GLY A 110 -11.09 -22.19 -6.21
C GLY A 110 -9.80 -21.39 -5.91
N ASP A 111 -9.79 -20.08 -6.15
CA ASP A 111 -8.63 -19.22 -5.94
C ASP A 111 -8.32 -19.08 -4.44
N ILE A 112 -7.03 -19.21 -4.08
CA ILE A 112 -6.57 -18.99 -2.71
C ILE A 112 -6.29 -17.48 -2.52
N PRO A 113 -6.85 -16.84 -1.49
CA PRO A 113 -6.59 -15.43 -1.24
C PRO A 113 -5.11 -15.20 -0.86
N PRO A 114 -4.52 -14.06 -1.24
CA PRO A 114 -3.19 -13.65 -0.84
C PRO A 114 -3.16 -13.32 0.66
N VAL A 115 -1.96 -13.03 1.14
CA VAL A 115 -1.69 -12.65 2.53
C VAL A 115 -0.88 -11.37 2.57
N MET A 116 -0.99 -10.62 3.66
CA MET A 116 -0.07 -9.53 3.94
C MET A 116 1.08 -10.03 4.81
N VAL A 117 2.30 -9.78 4.35
CA VAL A 117 3.54 -10.12 5.06
C VAL A 117 4.26 -8.84 5.50
N ALA A 118 4.92 -8.91 6.65
CA ALA A 118 5.73 -7.83 7.19
C ALA A 118 6.99 -7.60 6.34
N VAL A 119 7.32 -6.32 6.18
CA VAL A 119 8.59 -5.78 5.67
C VAL A 119 9.27 -5.11 6.85
N ASP A 120 10.60 -5.19 6.90
CA ASP A 120 11.38 -4.61 7.99
C ASP A 120 11.22 -3.07 8.11
N GLU A 121 11.71 -2.55 9.23
CA GLU A 121 11.68 -1.12 9.58
C GLU A 121 12.45 -0.21 8.62
N ASN A 122 13.39 -0.76 7.86
CA ASN A 122 14.13 -0.02 6.85
C ASN A 122 13.35 0.10 5.53
N LEU A 123 12.13 -0.46 5.47
CA LEU A 123 11.28 -0.50 4.28
C LEU A 123 11.96 -1.19 3.10
N ASN A 124 12.90 -2.08 3.38
CA ASN A 124 13.61 -2.85 2.37
C ASN A 124 12.82 -4.12 2.05
N ILE A 125 12.32 -4.24 0.83
CA ILE A 125 11.63 -5.45 0.38
C ILE A 125 12.67 -6.40 -0.23
N PRO A 126 12.90 -7.59 0.36
CA PRO A 126 13.85 -8.56 -0.17
C PRO A 126 13.54 -8.93 -1.62
N GLN A 127 14.57 -9.21 -2.41
CA GLN A 127 14.42 -9.49 -3.84
C GLN A 127 13.56 -10.74 -4.10
N GLU A 128 13.59 -11.70 -3.18
CA GLU A 128 12.76 -12.90 -3.17
C GLU A 128 11.28 -12.56 -3.04
N LEU A 129 10.93 -11.54 -2.25
CA LEU A 129 9.55 -11.05 -2.14
C LEU A 129 9.18 -10.15 -3.31
N ARG A 130 10.12 -9.37 -3.84
CA ARG A 130 9.85 -8.41 -4.93
C ARG A 130 9.70 -9.12 -6.28
N GLY A 131 10.63 -9.99 -6.64
CA GLY A 131 10.76 -10.58 -7.99
C GLY A 131 10.16 -11.98 -8.19
N SER A 132 9.74 -12.66 -7.11
CA SER A 132 9.17 -14.02 -7.22
C SER A 132 7.84 -14.05 -7.97
N ILE A 133 7.52 -15.20 -8.58
CA ILE A 133 6.20 -15.49 -9.17
C ILE A 133 5.05 -15.46 -8.14
N TYR A 134 5.38 -15.62 -6.85
CA TYR A 134 4.43 -15.49 -5.73
C TYR A 134 4.60 -14.18 -4.97
N GLY A 135 5.56 -13.36 -5.41
CA GLY A 135 5.98 -12.12 -4.78
C GLY A 135 5.02 -10.95 -5.00
N TRP A 136 5.39 -9.82 -4.42
CA TRP A 136 4.63 -8.58 -4.40
C TRP A 136 4.31 -8.06 -5.80
N ASN A 137 5.31 -7.95 -6.68
CA ASN A 137 5.11 -7.40 -8.02
C ASN A 137 4.10 -8.20 -8.83
N ARG A 138 4.18 -9.54 -8.78
CA ARG A 138 3.22 -10.40 -9.46
C ARG A 138 1.84 -10.29 -8.84
N THR A 139 1.75 -10.18 -7.51
CA THR A 139 0.49 -10.03 -6.79
C THR A 139 -0.22 -8.72 -7.13
N LEU A 140 0.51 -7.61 -7.25
CA LEU A 140 -0.03 -6.32 -7.72
C LEU A 140 -0.70 -6.44 -9.09
N LEU A 141 -0.06 -7.13 -10.03
CA LEU A 141 -0.60 -7.33 -11.38
C LEU A 141 -1.83 -8.23 -11.38
N ILE A 142 -1.86 -9.26 -10.53
CA ILE A 142 -3.04 -10.13 -10.37
C ILE A 142 -4.21 -9.32 -9.80
N GLU A 143 -3.99 -8.58 -8.71
CA GLU A 143 -5.04 -7.79 -8.09
C GLU A 143 -5.58 -6.71 -9.03
N THR A 144 -4.72 -6.10 -9.88
CA THR A 144 -5.15 -5.12 -10.90
C THR A 144 -6.15 -5.70 -11.90
N ARG A 145 -6.02 -6.99 -12.24
CA ARG A 145 -6.90 -7.70 -13.20
C ARG A 145 -8.17 -8.24 -12.56
N ARG A 146 -8.20 -8.36 -11.22
CA ARG A 146 -9.26 -9.06 -10.48
C ARG A 146 -10.62 -8.36 -10.54
N ALA A 147 -10.63 -7.04 -10.59
CA ALA A 147 -11.86 -6.26 -10.69
C ALA A 147 -11.66 -4.97 -11.49
N LYS A 148 -12.77 -4.32 -11.82
CA LYS A 148 -12.81 -3.09 -12.62
C LYS A 148 -12.85 -1.81 -11.79
N ALA A 149 -13.10 -1.92 -10.48
CA ALA A 149 -13.18 -0.79 -9.57
C ALA A 149 -13.01 -1.24 -8.12
N SER A 150 -12.53 -0.32 -7.28
CA SER A 150 -12.47 -0.49 -5.83
C SER A 150 -13.75 0.05 -5.16
N PRO A 151 -14.37 -0.69 -4.22
CA PRO A 151 -15.44 -0.14 -3.38
C PRO A 151 -14.94 0.97 -2.44
N TYR A 152 -13.63 1.09 -2.26
CA TYR A 152 -12.99 2.10 -1.42
C TYR A 152 -12.69 3.40 -2.15
N ARG A 153 -13.10 3.53 -3.42
CA ARG A 153 -12.74 4.67 -4.26
C ARG A 153 -13.13 6.02 -3.68
N LYS A 154 -14.24 6.09 -2.94
CA LYS A 154 -14.69 7.30 -2.23
C LYS A 154 -13.71 7.80 -1.15
N TYR A 155 -12.73 6.99 -0.76
CA TYR A 155 -11.68 7.33 0.21
C TYR A 155 -10.35 7.69 -0.45
N HIS A 156 -10.32 7.79 -1.78
CA HIS A 156 -9.09 8.12 -2.50
C HIS A 156 -8.60 9.52 -2.12
N ASN A 157 -7.42 9.58 -1.54
CA ASN A 157 -6.68 10.80 -1.29
C ASN A 157 -5.72 11.07 -2.45
N LEU A 158 -6.07 12.06 -3.27
CA LEU A 158 -5.29 12.50 -4.43
C LEU A 158 -3.88 12.97 -4.03
N TYR A 159 -3.72 13.59 -2.87
CA TYR A 159 -2.45 14.20 -2.44
C TYR A 159 -1.41 13.15 -2.07
N VAL A 160 -1.83 12.02 -1.48
CA VAL A 160 -0.95 10.86 -1.28
C VAL A 160 -0.46 10.32 -2.63
N TYR A 161 -1.36 10.16 -3.60
CA TYR A 161 -0.97 9.72 -4.95
C TYR A 161 -0.02 10.73 -5.60
N LYS A 162 -0.35 12.03 -5.51
CA LYS A 162 0.44 13.11 -6.08
C LYS A 162 1.84 13.15 -5.48
N ALA A 163 1.99 13.10 -4.16
CA ALA A 163 3.29 13.02 -3.51
C ALA A 163 4.09 11.78 -3.92
N ALA A 164 3.45 10.66 -4.23
CA ALA A 164 4.17 9.50 -4.76
C ALA A 164 4.72 9.73 -6.19
N LYS A 165 4.02 10.48 -7.04
CA LYS A 165 4.35 10.60 -8.48
C LYS A 165 5.02 11.91 -8.91
N ASP A 166 4.77 12.99 -8.20
CA ASP A 166 5.25 14.34 -8.48
C ASP A 166 6.32 14.69 -7.44
N LEU A 167 7.60 14.64 -7.86
CA LEU A 167 8.74 14.87 -6.98
C LEU A 167 8.81 16.32 -6.49
N ASP A 168 8.39 17.28 -7.31
CA ASP A 168 8.40 18.69 -6.95
C ASP A 168 7.35 18.97 -5.88
N TYR A 169 6.14 18.45 -6.08
CA TYR A 169 5.08 18.50 -5.07
C TYR A 169 5.49 17.80 -3.78
N ARG A 170 6.07 16.60 -3.86
CA ARG A 170 6.55 15.86 -2.70
C ARG A 170 7.58 16.67 -1.93
N SER A 171 8.59 17.19 -2.62
CA SER A 171 9.66 17.98 -2.01
C SER A 171 9.10 19.22 -1.31
N ALA A 172 8.18 19.94 -1.94
CA ALA A 172 7.54 21.12 -1.35
C ALA A 172 6.78 20.78 -0.06
N VAL A 173 5.95 19.72 -0.08
CA VAL A 173 5.19 19.30 1.10
C VAL A 173 6.09 18.74 2.19
N PHE A 174 7.12 17.97 1.84
CA PHE A 174 8.03 17.39 2.82
C PHE A 174 8.90 18.47 3.46
N ASN A 175 9.31 19.50 2.73
CA ASN A 175 9.99 20.67 3.30
C ASN A 175 9.08 21.42 4.28
N LEU A 176 7.77 21.52 4.01
CA LEU A 176 6.83 22.14 4.94
C LEU A 176 6.68 21.37 6.26
N VAL A 177 6.83 20.05 6.21
CA VAL A 177 6.59 19.15 7.37
C VAL A 177 7.87 18.85 8.15
N PHE A 178 8.98 18.64 7.46
CA PHE A 178 10.24 18.14 8.03
C PHE A 178 11.44 19.08 7.81
N GLY A 179 11.25 20.21 7.12
CA GLY A 179 12.30 21.19 6.81
C GLY A 179 12.57 22.20 7.92
#